data_AF-A0A4U1FAQ5-F1
#
_entry.id   AF-A0A4U1FAQ5-F1
#
_cell.length_a   1.000
_cell.length_b   1.000
_cell.length_c   1.000
_cell.angle_alpha   90.00
_cell.angle_beta   90.00
_cell.angle_gamma   90.00
#
_symmetry.space_group_name_H-M   'P 1'
#
loop_
_entity.id
_entity.type
_entity.pdbx_description
1 polymer ?
#
loop_
_entity_poly.entity_id
_entity_poly.type
_entity_poly.pdbx_seq_one_letter_code
_entity_poly.pdbx_strand_id
1 'polypeptide(L)'
;MHIRKATKYLKDVTLKKQCVPFRRYNGGVGRCAQAKQWGWTQGRWPKKSAEFLLHMLKNAESNAELKGLDVDSLVIEHIQVNKAPKMRRRTYRAHGRINPYMSSPCHIEMILTEKEQIVPKPEEEVAQKKKDLKPGTMVCIPCIVIPVLLWVYKKFLEPYIYPLISPFVSRVWPRKAIQESNDKNKGKIDC
;
A
#
# COMPACT_ATOMS: atom_id res chain seq x y z
N MET A 1 15.75 5.33 10.69
CA MET A 1 14.59 6.10 11.23
C MET A 1 15.13 7.35 11.92
N HIS A 2 14.53 8.52 11.74
CA HIS A 2 14.99 9.77 12.37
C HIS A 2 14.88 9.71 13.90
N ILE A 3 15.84 10.29 14.62
CA ILE A 3 15.88 10.21 16.10
C ILE A 3 14.61 10.78 16.75
N ARG A 4 14.14 11.96 16.32
CA ARG A 4 12.90 12.60 16.82
C ARG A 4 11.65 11.74 16.58
N LYS A 5 11.57 11.08 15.42
CA LYS A 5 10.48 10.15 15.10
C LYS A 5 10.55 8.90 15.96
N ALA A 6 11.75 8.37 16.20
CA ALA A 6 11.98 7.21 17.05
C ALA A 6 11.56 7.47 18.51
N THR A 7 11.97 8.61 19.08
CA THR A 7 11.64 8.98 20.46
C THR A 7 10.14 9.20 20.62
N LYS A 8 9.48 9.87 19.65
CA LYS A 8 8.02 10.01 19.62
C LYS A 8 7.33 8.65 19.56
N TYR A 9 7.76 7.77 18.66
CA TYR A 9 7.21 6.42 18.53
C TYR A 9 7.31 5.63 19.83
N LEU A 10 8.48 5.61 20.47
CA LEU A 10 8.67 4.88 21.72
C LEU A 10 7.85 5.45 22.88
N LYS A 11 7.68 6.78 22.96
CA LYS A 11 6.76 7.41 23.91
C LYS A 11 5.29 7.05 23.63
N ASP A 12 4.90 6.96 22.37
CA ASP A 12 3.54 6.53 22.00
C ASP A 12 3.31 5.05 22.33
N VAL A 13 4.36 4.21 22.26
CA VAL A 13 4.30 2.80 22.68
C VAL A 13 4.09 2.67 24.19
N THR A 14 4.76 3.49 25.02
CA THR A 14 4.55 3.45 26.48
C THR A 14 3.14 3.91 26.86
N LEU A 15 2.56 4.85 26.11
CA LEU A 15 1.18 5.31 26.24
C LEU A 15 0.14 4.41 25.55
N LYS A 16 0.58 3.31 24.90
CA LYS A 16 -0.26 2.37 24.14
C LYS A 16 -1.01 2.97 22.94
N LYS A 17 -0.59 4.13 22.45
CA LYS A 17 -1.16 4.77 21.26
C LYS A 17 -0.71 4.11 19.95
N GLN A 18 0.54 3.61 19.93
CA GLN A 18 1.07 2.82 18.82
C GLN A 18 1.64 1.50 19.31
N CYS A 19 1.46 0.42 18.54
CA CYS A 19 1.97 -0.90 18.92
C CYS A 19 3.31 -1.23 18.26
N VAL A 20 4.05 -2.16 18.87
CA VAL A 20 5.21 -2.80 18.25
C VAL A 20 4.75 -4.11 17.58
N PRO A 21 5.01 -4.30 16.27
CA PRO A 21 4.66 -5.55 15.59
C PRO A 21 5.61 -6.69 16.00
N PHE A 22 5.06 -7.83 16.41
CA PHE A 22 5.84 -9.02 16.78
C PHE A 22 5.94 -9.95 15.57
N ARG A 23 7.07 -9.91 14.87
CA ARG A 23 7.29 -10.68 13.62
C ARG A 23 7.92 -12.05 13.86
N ARG A 24 9.08 -12.10 14.52
CA ARG A 24 9.85 -13.35 14.75
C ARG A 24 9.34 -14.17 15.93
N TYR A 25 9.19 -13.54 17.10
CA TYR A 25 8.77 -14.20 18.33
C TYR A 25 7.29 -13.93 18.61
N ASN A 26 6.40 -14.64 17.91
CA ASN A 26 4.97 -14.36 17.91
C ASN A 26 4.07 -15.49 18.49
N GLY A 27 4.67 -16.51 19.10
CA GLY A 27 3.92 -17.58 19.78
C GLY A 27 3.07 -17.05 20.93
N GLY A 28 1.76 -17.26 20.89
CA GLY A 28 0.82 -16.79 21.91
C GLY A 28 0.63 -15.26 21.97
N VAL A 29 1.06 -14.52 20.94
CA VAL A 29 0.87 -13.06 20.88
C VAL A 29 -0.53 -12.74 20.33
N GLY A 30 -1.27 -11.89 21.05
CA GLY A 30 -2.60 -11.42 20.64
C GLY A 30 -2.58 -10.56 19.38
N ARG A 31 -3.72 -10.48 18.71
CA ARG A 31 -3.92 -9.60 17.55
C ARG A 31 -4.23 -8.17 18.00
N CYS A 32 -3.79 -7.17 17.25
CA CYS A 32 -4.01 -5.76 17.56
C CYS A 32 -4.38 -4.98 16.29
N ALA A 33 -5.38 -4.10 16.35
CA ALA A 33 -5.78 -3.27 15.21
C ALA A 33 -4.67 -2.30 14.77
N GLN A 34 -3.89 -1.77 15.72
CA GLN A 34 -2.77 -0.86 15.45
C GLN A 34 -1.65 -1.52 14.62
N ALA A 35 -1.56 -2.86 14.62
CA ALA A 35 -0.55 -3.59 13.86
C ALA A 35 -0.76 -3.47 12.34
N LYS A 36 -1.97 -3.11 11.90
CA LYS A 36 -2.31 -2.88 10.48
C LYS A 36 -1.43 -1.81 9.84
N GLN A 37 -1.01 -0.79 10.59
CA GLN A 37 -0.08 0.24 10.10
C GLN A 37 1.23 -0.36 9.60
N TRP A 38 1.65 -1.49 10.17
CA TRP A 38 2.90 -2.17 9.85
C TRP A 38 2.71 -3.33 8.86
N GLY A 39 1.50 -3.48 8.30
CA GLY A 39 1.12 -4.61 7.45
C GLY A 39 1.13 -5.94 8.20
N TRP A 40 0.84 -5.93 9.51
CA TRP A 40 0.90 -7.13 10.36
C TRP A 40 -0.35 -7.26 11.23
N THR A 41 -0.58 -8.45 11.79
CA THR A 41 -1.79 -8.75 12.59
C THR A 41 -1.54 -8.75 14.10
N GLN A 42 -0.33 -9.12 14.52
CA GLN A 42 0.02 -9.32 15.94
C GLN A 42 0.91 -8.19 16.47
N GLY A 43 0.59 -7.65 17.64
CA GLY A 43 1.39 -6.58 18.23
C GLY A 43 1.14 -6.44 19.73
N ARG A 44 2.12 -5.88 20.44
CA ARG A 44 2.02 -5.55 21.87
C ARG A 44 2.72 -4.23 22.17
N TRP A 45 2.59 -3.79 23.42
CA TRP A 45 3.19 -2.56 23.96
C TRP A 45 4.22 -2.90 25.04
N PRO A 46 5.46 -3.28 24.66
CA PRO A 46 6.51 -3.63 25.63
C PRO A 46 7.07 -2.38 26.31
N LYS A 47 6.40 -1.92 27.38
CA LYS A 47 6.76 -0.69 28.12
C LYS A 47 8.23 -0.67 28.57
N LYS A 48 8.69 -1.72 29.25
CA LYS A 48 10.07 -1.81 29.75
C LYS A 48 11.09 -1.72 28.62
N SER A 49 10.90 -2.44 27.51
CA SER A 49 11.83 -2.38 26.38
C SER A 49 11.88 -0.98 25.75
N ALA A 50 10.73 -0.32 25.62
CA ALA A 50 10.66 1.05 25.09
C ALA A 50 11.41 2.06 25.99
N GLU A 51 11.27 1.93 27.32
CA GLU A 51 11.98 2.78 28.29
C GLU A 51 13.51 2.63 28.17
N PHE A 52 14.03 1.39 28.15
CA PHE A 52 15.47 1.16 27.98
C PHE A 52 16.01 1.72 26.66
N LEU A 53 15.26 1.58 25.56
CA LEU A 53 15.65 2.18 24.27
C LEU A 53 15.59 3.71 24.28
N LEU A 54 14.62 4.31 24.98
CA LEU A 54 14.57 5.77 25.16
C LEU A 54 15.78 6.29 25.93
N HIS A 55 16.21 5.59 26.98
CA HIS A 55 17.42 5.95 27.73
C HIS A 55 18.67 5.86 26.84
N MET A 56 18.78 4.81 26.02
CA MET A 56 19.88 4.69 25.07
C MET A 56 19.89 5.78 24.01
N LEU A 57 18.72 6.14 23.45
CA LEU A 57 18.64 7.23 22.47
C LEU A 57 19.02 8.58 23.09
N LYS A 58 18.60 8.86 24.33
CA LYS A 58 19.02 10.07 25.05
C LYS A 58 20.53 10.10 25.29
N ASN A 59 21.12 8.95 25.62
CA ASN A 59 22.57 8.84 25.76
C ASN A 59 23.30 9.04 24.44
N ALA A 60 22.76 8.50 23.33
CA ALA A 60 23.30 8.70 22.00
C ALA A 60 23.20 10.16 21.54
N GLU A 61 22.10 10.85 21.85
CA GLU A 61 21.91 12.29 21.62
C GLU A 61 22.98 13.10 22.35
N SER A 62 23.17 12.86 23.65
CA SER A 62 24.22 13.54 24.43
C SER A 62 25.63 13.27 23.89
N ASN A 63 25.91 12.05 23.43
CA ASN A 63 27.19 11.72 22.80
C ASN A 63 27.40 12.43 21.44
N ALA A 64 26.32 12.67 20.70
CA ALA A 64 26.38 13.39 19.43
C ALA A 64 26.61 14.89 19.66
N GLU A 65 25.93 15.49 20.64
CA GLU A 65 26.16 16.88 21.08
C GLU A 65 27.61 17.10 21.51
N LEU A 66 28.17 16.18 22.31
CA LEU A 66 29.58 16.22 22.73
C LEU A 66 30.56 16.15 21.56
N LYS A 67 30.18 15.50 20.46
CA LYS A 67 30.99 15.40 19.24
C LYS A 67 30.73 16.57 18.26
N GLY A 68 29.79 17.46 18.56
CA GLY A 68 29.42 18.58 17.68
C GLY A 68 28.67 18.15 16.42
N LEU A 69 28.03 16.97 16.43
CA LEU A 69 27.16 16.52 15.33
C LEU A 69 25.79 17.21 15.45
N ASP A 70 25.13 17.47 14.32
CA ASP A 70 23.77 18.00 14.35
C ASP A 70 22.78 16.92 14.82
N VAL A 71 22.13 17.18 15.96
CA VAL A 71 21.17 16.27 16.58
C VAL A 71 19.92 16.07 15.73
N ASP A 72 19.52 17.10 14.99
CA ASP A 72 18.26 17.13 14.26
C ASP A 72 18.35 16.50 12.86
N SER A 73 19.52 16.02 12.44
CA SER A 73 19.74 15.23 11.23
C SER A 73 20.20 13.79 11.53
N LEU A 74 20.24 13.38 12.80
CA LEU A 74 20.63 12.03 13.20
C LEU A 74 19.60 10.97 12.77
N VAL A 75 20.10 9.98 12.07
CA VAL A 75 19.35 8.79 11.64
C VAL A 75 19.94 7.55 12.31
N ILE A 76 19.05 6.72 12.87
CA ILE A 76 19.43 5.39 13.34
C ILE A 76 19.72 4.52 12.12
N GLU A 77 20.98 4.14 11.95
CA GLU A 77 21.47 3.29 10.87
C GLU A 77 21.47 1.83 11.29
N HIS A 78 22.11 1.54 12.42
CA HIS A 78 22.24 0.18 12.93
C HIS A 78 21.72 0.09 14.36
N ILE A 79 20.94 -0.97 14.62
CA ILE A 79 20.55 -1.37 15.97
C ILE A 79 20.62 -2.89 16.05
N GLN A 80 21.35 -3.38 17.04
CA GLN A 80 21.50 -4.81 17.27
C GLN A 80 21.28 -5.14 18.74
N VAL A 81 20.68 -6.31 18.97
CA VAL A 81 20.35 -6.83 20.30
C VAL A 81 20.89 -8.24 20.42
N ASN A 82 21.88 -8.41 21.28
CA ASN A 82 22.54 -9.68 21.57
C ASN A 82 22.04 -10.26 22.91
N LYS A 83 22.06 -11.58 23.03
CA LYS A 83 21.70 -12.27 24.28
C LYS A 83 22.85 -12.12 25.28
N ALA A 84 22.54 -11.72 26.51
CA ALA A 84 23.51 -11.68 27.59
C ALA A 84 23.45 -12.97 28.42
N PRO A 85 24.48 -13.27 29.24
CA PRO A 85 24.48 -14.43 30.13
C PRO A 85 23.23 -14.48 31.04
N LYS A 86 22.60 -15.65 31.12
CA LYS A 86 21.36 -15.83 31.90
C LYS A 86 21.63 -15.76 33.39
N MET A 87 20.81 -15.01 34.14
CA MET A 87 20.88 -15.02 35.61
C MET A 87 19.97 -16.14 36.13
N ARG A 88 20.49 -16.93 37.07
CA ARG A 88 19.81 -18.13 37.59
C ARG A 88 19.06 -17.84 38.89
N ARG A 89 17.81 -18.26 38.97
CA ARG A 89 17.01 -18.37 40.21
C ARG A 89 16.32 -19.74 40.24
N ARG A 90 15.74 -20.08 41.39
CA ARG A 90 15.06 -21.35 41.63
C ARG A 90 13.55 -21.13 41.78
N THR A 91 12.76 -22.10 41.34
CA THR A 91 11.33 -22.20 41.64
C THR A 91 11.03 -23.57 42.22
N TYR A 92 10.50 -23.60 43.43
CA TYR A 92 10.06 -24.81 44.09
C TYR A 92 8.77 -25.33 43.46
N ARG A 93 8.69 -26.64 43.28
CA ARG A 93 7.53 -27.35 42.69
C ARG A 93 7.12 -28.51 43.58
N ALA A 94 5.96 -29.08 43.28
CA ALA A 94 5.42 -30.23 44.00
C ALA A 94 6.43 -31.39 44.11
N HIS A 95 6.31 -32.17 45.17
CA HIS A 95 7.18 -33.33 45.48
C HIS A 95 8.68 -32.98 45.61
N GLY A 96 9.02 -31.80 46.15
CA GLY A 96 10.41 -31.40 46.40
C GLY A 96 11.24 -31.10 45.14
N ARG A 97 10.62 -31.00 43.96
CA ARG A 97 11.33 -30.69 42.71
C ARG A 97 11.78 -29.21 42.68
N ILE A 98 12.96 -28.96 42.13
CA ILE A 98 13.50 -27.60 41.95
C ILE A 98 13.72 -27.35 40.46
N ASN A 99 12.96 -26.41 39.89
CA ASN A 99 13.10 -26.02 38.49
C ASN A 99 13.85 -24.69 38.35
N PRO A 100 14.55 -24.47 37.21
CA PRO A 100 15.23 -23.21 36.95
C PRO A 100 14.24 -22.10 36.58
N TYR A 101 14.44 -20.92 37.16
CA TYR A 101 13.77 -19.68 36.74
C TYR A 101 14.81 -18.66 36.32
N MET A 102 15.14 -18.67 35.03
CA MET A 102 16.24 -17.88 34.48
C MET A 102 15.75 -16.55 33.91
N SER A 103 16.45 -15.45 34.21
CA SER A 103 16.28 -14.21 33.45
C SER A 103 17.11 -14.28 32.16
N SER A 104 16.63 -13.65 31.10
CA SER A 104 17.34 -13.52 29.83
C SER A 104 17.62 -12.03 29.56
N PRO A 105 18.72 -11.48 30.09
CA PRO A 105 19.15 -10.12 29.78
C PRO A 105 19.67 -10.00 28.34
N CYS A 106 19.91 -8.77 27.89
CA CYS A 106 20.40 -8.48 26.55
C CYS A 106 21.42 -7.33 26.55
N HIS A 107 22.33 -7.38 25.60
CA HIS A 107 23.21 -6.26 25.23
C HIS A 107 22.61 -5.58 24.00
N ILE A 108 22.58 -4.24 24.01
CA ILE A 108 22.00 -3.45 22.92
C ILE A 108 23.10 -2.51 22.44
N GLU A 109 23.28 -2.46 21.14
CA GLU A 109 24.18 -1.51 20.48
C GLU A 109 23.40 -0.73 19.42
N MET A 110 23.74 0.54 19.27
CA MET A 110 23.15 1.41 18.26
C MET A 110 24.19 2.34 17.67
N ILE A 111 24.11 2.55 16.37
CA ILE A 111 24.94 3.48 15.62
C ILE A 111 23.99 4.48 14.96
N LEU A 112 24.23 5.75 15.25
CA LEU A 112 23.54 6.86 14.63
C LEU A 112 24.52 7.55 13.69
N THR A 113 24.06 7.86 12.49
CA THR A 113 24.79 8.62 11.50
C THR A 113 24.02 9.85 11.10
N GLU A 114 24.76 10.91 10.82
CA GLU A 114 24.22 12.12 10.22
C GLU A 114 23.92 11.82 8.75
N LYS A 115 22.68 12.09 8.32
CA LYS A 115 22.31 11.97 6.91
C LYS A 115 21.75 13.30 6.46
N GLU A 116 22.46 13.94 5.56
CA GLU A 116 21.93 15.11 4.87
C GLU A 116 20.66 14.73 4.11
N GLN A 117 19.63 15.55 4.28
CA GLN A 117 18.43 15.44 3.46
C GLN A 117 18.77 15.96 2.08
N ILE A 118 19.13 15.04 1.17
CA ILE A 118 19.21 15.37 -0.24
C ILE A 118 17.76 15.62 -0.69
N VAL A 119 17.36 16.89 -0.66
CA VAL A 119 16.11 17.32 -1.29
C VAL A 119 16.27 16.93 -2.76
N PRO A 120 15.45 15.99 -3.29
CA PRO A 120 15.53 15.67 -4.70
C PRO A 120 15.29 16.97 -5.44
N LYS A 121 16.26 17.36 -6.28
CA LYS A 121 16.11 18.49 -7.18
C LYS A 121 14.76 18.30 -7.87
N PRO A 122 13.85 19.30 -7.82
CA PRO A 122 12.55 19.15 -8.46
C PRO A 122 12.81 18.69 -9.90
N GLU A 123 12.18 17.60 -10.31
CA GLU A 123 12.16 17.23 -11.73
C GLU A 123 11.61 18.46 -12.44
N GLU A 124 12.46 19.16 -13.19
CA GLU A 124 12.01 20.20 -14.10
C GLU A 124 10.90 19.57 -14.92
N GLU A 125 9.73 20.20 -14.92
CA GLU A 125 8.56 19.72 -15.62
C GLU A 125 8.93 19.55 -17.10
N VAL A 126 9.34 18.34 -17.48
CA VAL A 126 9.51 17.98 -18.88
C VAL A 126 8.10 18.02 -19.46
N ALA A 127 7.85 19.13 -20.14
CA ALA A 127 6.74 19.43 -21.02
C ALA A 127 5.76 18.26 -21.23
N GLN A 128 4.55 18.44 -20.69
CA GLN A 128 3.32 17.88 -21.25
C GLN A 128 3.31 16.36 -21.40
N LYS A 129 3.18 15.63 -20.29
CA LYS A 129 2.41 14.39 -20.34
C LYS A 129 1.00 14.75 -20.80
N LYS A 130 0.68 14.36 -22.04
CA LYS A 130 -0.71 14.20 -22.50
C LYS A 130 -1.47 13.55 -21.37
N LYS A 131 -2.52 14.22 -20.91
CA LYS A 131 -3.45 13.64 -19.94
C LYS A 131 -4.02 12.40 -20.62
N ASP A 132 -3.55 11.22 -20.21
CA ASP A 132 -4.31 10.00 -20.36
C ASP A 132 -5.60 10.25 -19.58
N LEU A 133 -6.63 10.67 -20.30
CA LEU A 133 -8.00 10.64 -19.83
C LEU A 133 -8.24 9.19 -19.41
N LYS A 134 -8.36 8.97 -18.10
CA LYS A 134 -8.99 7.75 -17.59
C LYS A 134 -10.26 7.57 -18.42
N PRO A 135 -10.49 6.43 -19.10
CA PRO A 135 -11.81 6.17 -19.64
C PRO A 135 -12.73 6.15 -18.42
N GLY A 136 -13.46 7.24 -18.24
CA GLY A 136 -14.63 7.22 -17.39
C GLY A 136 -15.43 6.01 -17.83
N THR A 137 -16.00 5.30 -16.87
CA THR A 137 -16.97 4.24 -17.10
C THR A 137 -18.11 4.81 -17.93
N MET A 138 -17.95 4.87 -19.26
CA MET A 138 -19.04 4.93 -20.22
C MET A 138 -19.67 3.57 -20.14
N VAL A 139 -20.52 3.39 -19.13
CA VAL A 139 -21.50 2.32 -19.15
C VAL A 139 -22.40 2.65 -20.34
N CYS A 140 -22.08 2.08 -21.49
CA CYS A 140 -22.92 1.38 -22.45
C CYS A 140 -24.43 1.72 -22.56
N ILE A 141 -24.88 2.95 -22.27
CA ILE A 141 -26.27 3.37 -22.48
C ILE A 141 -26.66 3.26 -23.96
N PRO A 142 -25.84 3.66 -24.94
CA PRO A 142 -26.16 3.44 -26.36
C PRO A 142 -26.21 1.95 -26.74
N CYS A 143 -25.35 1.12 -26.13
CA CYS A 143 -25.22 -0.29 -26.49
C CYS A 143 -26.41 -1.16 -26.02
N ILE A 144 -27.17 -0.73 -25.00
CA ILE A 144 -28.40 -1.41 -24.58
C ILE A 144 -29.61 -0.79 -25.29
N VAL A 145 -29.65 0.53 -25.44
CA VAL A 145 -30.82 1.23 -25.98
C VAL A 145 -30.94 1.01 -27.49
N ILE A 146 -29.85 1.06 -28.26
CA ILE A 146 -29.92 0.94 -29.72
C ILE A 146 -30.45 -0.43 -30.17
N PRO A 147 -30.02 -1.59 -29.63
CA PRO A 147 -30.60 -2.88 -30.00
C PRO A 147 -32.07 -3.00 -29.66
N VAL A 148 -32.49 -2.49 -28.49
CA VAL A 148 -33.90 -2.52 -28.07
C VAL A 148 -34.76 -1.64 -28.98
N LEU A 149 -34.28 -0.45 -29.33
CA LEU A 149 -35.00 0.51 -30.15
C LEU A 149 -35.08 0.04 -31.62
N LEU A 150 -34.00 -0.55 -32.14
CA LEU A 150 -34.01 -1.22 -33.45
C LEU A 150 -34.93 -2.45 -33.48
N TRP A 151 -35.00 -3.22 -32.38
CA TRP A 151 -35.91 -4.35 -32.28
C TRP A 151 -37.38 -3.91 -32.26
N VAL A 152 -37.71 -2.85 -31.52
CA VAL A 152 -39.06 -2.25 -31.53
C VAL A 152 -39.39 -1.69 -32.92
N TYR A 153 -38.44 -1.01 -33.57
CA TYR A 153 -38.63 -0.48 -34.92
C TYR A 153 -38.92 -1.62 -35.92
N LYS A 154 -38.08 -2.66 -35.94
CA LYS A 154 -38.26 -3.83 -36.82
C LYS A 154 -39.51 -4.65 -36.53
N LYS A 155 -39.84 -4.85 -35.25
CA LYS A 155 -40.90 -5.78 -34.86
C LYS A 155 -42.27 -5.16 -34.86
N PHE A 156 -42.38 -3.86 -34.54
CA PHE A 156 -43.66 -3.19 -34.35
C PHE A 156 -43.93 -2.08 -35.36
N LEU A 157 -42.93 -1.28 -35.75
CA LEU A 157 -43.15 -0.18 -36.69
C LEU A 157 -43.06 -0.63 -38.16
N GLU A 158 -42.11 -1.51 -38.51
CA GLU A 158 -41.89 -1.98 -39.88
C GLU A 158 -43.15 -2.60 -40.52
N PRO A 159 -43.92 -3.51 -39.89
CA PRO A 159 -45.10 -4.12 -40.52
C PRO A 159 -46.28 -3.15 -40.74
N TYR A 160 -46.35 -2.03 -40.02
CA TYR A 160 -47.42 -1.04 -40.17
C TYR A 160 -47.04 0.12 -41.10
N ILE A 161 -45.75 0.47 -41.15
CA ILE A 161 -45.26 1.60 -41.95
C ILE A 161 -44.92 1.17 -43.38
N TYR A 162 -44.38 -0.04 -43.61
CA TYR A 162 -44.02 -0.49 -44.96
C TYR A 162 -45.19 -0.58 -45.96
N PRO A 163 -46.40 -1.02 -45.58
CA PRO A 163 -47.53 -1.06 -46.50
C PRO A 163 -47.95 0.34 -46.99
N LEU A 164 -47.79 1.37 -46.13
CA LEU A 164 -48.24 2.73 -46.40
C LEU A 164 -47.26 3.52 -47.30
N ILE A 165 -45.95 3.26 -47.20
CA ILE A 165 -44.91 3.97 -47.96
C ILE A 165 -44.39 3.14 -49.17
N SER A 166 -44.75 1.86 -49.27
CA SER A 166 -44.34 0.98 -50.41
C SER A 166 -44.63 1.53 -51.82
N PRO A 167 -45.72 2.29 -52.07
CA PRO A 167 -45.97 2.83 -53.41
C PRO A 167 -45.08 4.04 -53.75
N PHE A 168 -44.45 4.67 -52.76
CA PHE A 168 -43.66 5.89 -52.95
C PHE A 168 -42.15 5.62 -53.01
N VAL A 169 -41.63 4.69 -52.19
CA VAL A 169 -40.19 4.38 -52.16
C VAL A 169 -39.72 3.64 -53.41
N SER A 170 -40.57 2.77 -53.97
CA SER A 170 -40.28 2.04 -55.23
C SER A 170 -40.25 2.94 -56.46
N ARG A 171 -40.78 4.17 -56.37
CA ARG A 171 -40.80 5.15 -57.47
C ARG A 171 -39.61 6.11 -57.44
N VAL A 172 -38.89 6.22 -56.32
CA VAL A 172 -37.85 7.24 -56.13
C VAL A 172 -36.43 6.65 -56.09
N TRP A 173 -36.22 5.34 -55.89
CA TRP A 173 -34.86 4.79 -55.75
C TRP A 173 -34.62 3.47 -56.53
N PRO A 174 -33.78 3.46 -57.59
CA PRO A 174 -33.37 2.25 -58.29
C PRO A 174 -32.29 1.46 -57.52
N ARG A 175 -32.44 0.12 -57.46
CA ARG A 175 -31.56 -0.84 -56.76
C ARG A 175 -30.15 -0.97 -57.39
N LYS A 176 -29.30 0.05 -57.31
CA LYS A 176 -27.92 -0.04 -57.85
C LYS A 176 -26.77 0.31 -56.90
N ALA A 177 -27.02 0.56 -55.61
CA ALA A 177 -25.95 0.94 -54.67
C ALA A 177 -25.40 -0.20 -53.77
N ILE A 178 -25.70 -1.47 -54.06
CA ILE A 178 -25.38 -2.60 -53.16
C ILE A 178 -24.12 -3.40 -53.59
N GLN A 179 -23.56 -3.20 -54.78
CA GLN A 179 -22.41 -4.00 -55.26
C GLN A 179 -21.02 -3.33 -55.18
N GLU A 180 -20.90 -2.00 -55.08
CA GLU A 180 -19.57 -1.35 -55.16
C GLU A 180 -18.75 -1.37 -53.86
N SER A 181 -19.34 -1.71 -52.71
CA SER A 181 -18.62 -1.68 -51.42
C SER A 181 -17.85 -2.96 -51.07
N ASN A 182 -18.05 -4.07 -51.80
CA ASN A 182 -17.43 -5.36 -51.46
C ASN A 182 -16.06 -5.64 -52.11
N ASP A 183 -15.65 -4.86 -53.12
CA ASP A 183 -14.40 -5.15 -53.86
C ASP A 183 -13.18 -4.32 -53.42
N LYS A 184 -13.34 -3.31 -52.55
CA LYS A 184 -12.23 -2.42 -52.14
C LYS A 184 -11.48 -2.82 -50.86
N ASN A 185 -11.93 -3.87 -50.15
CA ASN A 185 -11.32 -4.31 -48.87
C ASN A 185 -10.58 -5.66 -48.96
N LYS A 186 -10.04 -6.02 -50.13
CA LYS A 186 -9.09 -7.13 -50.29
C LYS A 186 -7.85 -6.65 -51.07
N GLY A 187 -6.94 -5.97 -50.40
CA GLY A 187 -5.67 -5.59 -51.00
C GLY A 187 -4.69 -4.98 -50.02
N LYS A 188 -3.66 -5.78 -49.67
CA LYS A 188 -2.41 -5.42 -48.98
C LYS A 188 -2.45 -5.22 -47.46
N ILE A 189 -2.43 -6.35 -46.77
CA ILE A 189 -1.50 -6.58 -45.65
C ILE A 189 -0.33 -7.34 -46.28
N ASP A 190 0.90 -6.85 -46.14
CA ASP A 190 2.16 -7.60 -46.01
C ASP A 190 3.38 -6.65 -46.12
N CYS A 191 4.34 -6.89 -45.20
CA CYS A 191 5.57 -6.17 -44.83
C CYS A 191 5.44 -5.07 -43.77
#